data_AF-G4D0X3-F1
#
_entry.id   AF-G4D0X3-F1
#
_cell.length_a   1.000
_cell.length_b   1.000
_cell.length_c   1.000
_cell.angle_alpha   90.00
_cell.angle_beta   90.00
_cell.angle_gamma   90.00
#
_symmetry.space_group_name_H-M   'P 1'
#
loop_
_entity.id
_entity.type
_entity.pdbx_description
1 polymer ?
#
loop_
_entity_poly.entity_id
_entity_poly.type
_entity_poly.pdbx_seq_one_letter_code
_entity_poly.pdbx_strand_id
1 'polypeptide(L)' 'MIIIKRSGKTVEFDVQKIKRAIEKAFISVSKPYKEDILEQMAVDVQKR' A
#
# COMPACT_ATOMS: atom_id res chain seq x y z
N MET A 1 10.85 3.97 8.49
CA MET A 1 11.09 2.56 8.09
C MET A 1 11.76 2.55 6.73
N ILE A 2 12.80 1.75 6.54
CA ILE A 2 13.54 1.64 5.27
C ILE A 2 13.16 0.34 4.58
N ILE A 3 12.85 0.40 3.28
CA ILE A 3 12.55 -0.76 2.44
C ILE A 3 13.72 -1.05 1.52
N ILE A 4 14.15 -2.31 1.49
CA ILE A 4 15.08 -2.81 0.48
C ILE A 4 14.28 -3.18 -0.76
N LYS A 5 14.55 -2.51 -1.87
CA LYS A 5 13.90 -2.76 -3.16
C LYS A 5 14.50 -4.01 -3.81
N ARG A 6 13.80 -4.54 -4.83
CA ARG A 6 14.26 -5.70 -5.62
C ARG A 6 15.66 -5.53 -6.22
N SER A 7 16.05 -4.27 -6.48
CA SER A 7 17.38 -3.91 -6.98
C SER A 7 18.47 -3.86 -5.90
N GLY A 8 18.15 -4.12 -4.62
CA GLY A 8 19.05 -3.95 -3.49
C GLY A 8 19.13 -2.52 -2.94
N LYS A 9 18.55 -1.53 -3.63
CA LYS A 9 18.51 -0.13 -3.16
C LYS A 9 17.62 0.02 -1.93
N THR A 10 18.05 0.82 -0.97
CA THR A 10 17.23 1.24 0.17
C THR A 10 16.45 2.50 -0.17
N VAL A 11 15.20 2.56 0.26
CA VAL A 11 14.35 3.75 0.15
C VAL A 11 13.52 3.91 1.41
N GLU A 12 13.06 5.13 1.67
CA GLU A 12 12.08 5.37 2.73
C GLU A 12 10.74 4.70 2.39
N PHE A 13 10.09 4.18 3.44
CA PHE A 13 8.74 3.68 3.36
C PHE A 13 7.77 4.80 2.97
N ASP A 14 6.88 4.49 2.03
CA ASP A 14 5.90 5.41 1.49
C ASP A 14 4.53 4.72 1.51
N VAL A 15 3.66 5.18 2.42
CA VAL A 15 2.32 4.63 2.61
C VAL A 15 1.44 4.78 1.37
N GLN A 16 1.68 5.82 0.54
CA GLN A 16 0.91 6.04 -0.68
C GLN A 16 1.17 4.93 -1.72
N LYS A 17 2.37 4.33 -1.71
CA LYS A 17 2.67 3.17 -2.57
C LYS A 17 1.91 1.93 -2.14
N ILE A 18 1.64 1.76 -0.85
CA ILE A 18 0.81 0.66 -0.33
C ILE A 18 -0.65 0.90 -0.71
N LYS A 19 -1.17 2.10 -0.46
CA LYS A 19 -2.54 2.49 -0.81
C LYS A 19 -2.85 2.22 -2.29
N ARG A 20 -2.00 2.69 -3.20
CA ARG A 20 -2.13 2.46 -4.66
C ARG A 20 -2.08 0.97 -5.04
N ALA A 21 -1.32 0.15 -4.32
CA ALA A 21 -1.25 -1.28 -4.59
C ALA A 21 -2.55 -1.98 -4.19
N ILE A 22 -3.11 -1.63 -3.03
CA ILE A 22 -4.39 -2.16 -2.55
C ILE A 22 -5.52 -1.71 -3.49
N GLU A 23 -5.55 -0.44 -3.87
CA GLU A 23 -6.51 0.11 -4.83
C GLU A 23 -6.54 -0.70 -6.15
N LYS A 24 -5.36 -0.92 -6.75
CA LYS A 24 -5.24 -1.74 -7.97
C LYS A 24 -5.77 -3.16 -7.78
N ALA A 25 -5.59 -3.76 -6.61
CA ALA A 25 -6.14 -5.07 -6.32
C ALA A 25 -7.67 -5.04 -6.31
N PHE A 26 -8.30 -4.07 -5.67
CA PHE A 26 -9.76 -3.91 -5.70
C PHE A 26 -10.31 -3.68 -7.11
N ILE A 27 -9.66 -2.80 -7.89
CA ILE A 27 -10.01 -2.55 -9.29
C ILE A 27 -9.93 -3.84 -10.12
N SER A 28 -8.87 -4.65 -9.92
CA SER A 28 -8.67 -5.88 -10.68
C SER A 28 -9.74 -6.95 -10.48
N VAL A 29 -10.46 -6.88 -9.37
CA VAL A 29 -11.57 -7.80 -9.04
C VAL A 29 -12.94 -7.12 -9.14
N SER A 30 -13.01 -5.93 -9.74
CA SER A 30 -14.23 -5.12 -9.88
C SER A 30 -15.00 -4.94 -8.57
N LYS A 31 -14.28 -4.93 -7.44
CA LYS A 31 -14.90 -4.82 -6.11
C LYS A 31 -14.95 -3.35 -5.70
N PRO A 32 -16.13 -2.82 -5.36
CA PRO A 32 -16.22 -1.46 -4.86
C PRO A 32 -15.45 -1.32 -3.54
N TYR A 33 -14.81 -0.18 -3.37
CA TYR A 33 -14.08 0.18 -2.16
C TYR A 33 -14.44 1.60 -1.72
N LYS A 34 -14.26 1.86 -0.43
CA LYS A 34 -14.30 3.22 0.12
C LYS A 34 -12.87 3.67 0.38
N GLU A 35 -12.58 4.93 0.12
CA GLU A 35 -11.25 5.52 0.29
C GLU A 35 -10.73 5.34 1.72
N ASP A 36 -11.60 5.55 2.70
CA ASP A 36 -11.30 5.42 4.13
C ASP A 36 -10.81 4.00 4.51
N ILE A 37 -11.33 2.98 3.83
CA ILE A 37 -10.93 1.58 4.04
C ILE A 37 -9.52 1.35 3.49
N LEU A 38 -9.20 1.94 2.33
CA LEU A 38 -7.85 1.85 1.76
C LEU A 38 -6.81 2.54 2.64
N GLU A 39 -7.16 3.71 3.20
CA GLU A 39 -6.32 4.46 4.13
C GLU A 39 -6.05 3.62 5.39
N GLN A 40 -7.09 3.05 5.98
CA GLN A 40 -6.97 2.21 7.18
C GLN A 40 -6.09 0.98 6.92
N MET A 41 -6.33 0.26 5.81
CA MET A 41 -5.52 -0.90 5.44
C MET A 41 -4.05 -0.54 5.21
N ALA A 42 -3.76 0.63 4.62
CA ALA A 42 -2.39 1.08 4.40
C ALA A 42 -1.67 1.43 5.71
N VAL A 43 -2.37 2.04 6.68
CA VAL A 43 -1.83 2.33 8.02
C VAL A 43 -1.59 1.04 8.82
N ASP A 44 -2.48 0.05 8.72
CA ASP A 44 -2.32 -1.23 9.41
C ASP A 44 -1.07 -1.99 8.95
N VAL A 45 -0.71 -1.89 7.67
CA VAL A 45 0.54 -2.44 7.11
C VAL A 45 1.78 -1.73 7.67
N GLN A 46 1.67 -0.45 8.01
CA GLN A 46 2.78 0.32 8.59
C GLN A 46 3.01 0.00 10.08
N LYS A 47 1.95 -0.36 10.80
CA LYS A 47 1.99 -0.63 12.26
C LYS A 47 2.41 -2.06 12.61
N ARG A 48 2.45 -2.97 11.63
CA ARG A 48 2.91 -4.36 11.78
C ARG A 48 4.39 -4.47 11.46
#